data_AF-F3B713-F1
#
_entry.id   AF-F3B713-F1
#
_cell.length_a   1.000
_cell.length_b   1.000
_cell.length_c   1.000
_cell.angle_alpha   90.00
_cell.angle_beta   90.00
_cell.angle_gamma   90.00
#
_symmetry.space_group_name_H-M   'P 1'
#
loop_
_entity.id
_entity.type
_entity.pdbx_description
1 polymer ?
#
loop_
_entity_poly.entity_id
_entity_poly.type
_entity_poly.pdbx_seq_one_letter_code
_entity_poly.pdbx_strand_id
1 'polypeptide(L)'
;MYIIFCNIAYLRYYDGRVAGEIKPKSGGRWVQENEDAHEKWNFLNMDGRCFGFVKSIGEEFHIEKFDKKYRHFDETNNVLVIWCATHHERGTVIVGWYENATANRFLRETRCTPVSGIDRYYWFECKAEDAYLLPEDKRTFTIGRAKKDGAGKGFGQSNTWFAESIYAKENIIPKVLEFIGSHKEYRINTLTREFLDYGDKTPLTKQEEEYAKKLTDDQNLEYLPFGYRMYANDQSADNAYAIAISLNNCYQYSMAIPWFEKTVELDPEDIDTRGKLAYIYQQVEMYDKSTETVKDLLDRILDEETDLRDELYCIVADNYYFDDKIDEAITWLERILQESKNKDLISYAEDMIKKCKKFLG
;
A
#
# COMPACT_ATOMS: atom_id res chain seq x y z
N MET A 1 -11.38 -18.66 -13.04
CA MET A 1 -10.17 -18.44 -12.23
C MET A 1 -8.98 -18.47 -13.18
N TYR A 2 -8.28 -17.35 -13.28
CA TYR A 2 -7.01 -17.25 -14.01
C TYR A 2 -5.85 -17.41 -13.03
N ILE A 3 -4.67 -17.82 -13.49
CA ILE A 3 -3.50 -18.01 -12.61
C ILE A 3 -2.25 -17.41 -13.25
N ILE A 4 -1.44 -16.74 -12.43
CA ILE A 4 -0.13 -16.25 -12.81
C ILE A 4 0.86 -16.49 -11.67
N PHE A 5 2.11 -16.75 -12.04
CA PHE A 5 3.23 -16.82 -11.13
C PHE A 5 4.11 -15.58 -11.31
N CYS A 6 4.46 -14.91 -10.22
CA CYS A 6 5.28 -13.71 -10.19
C CYS A 6 6.52 -13.98 -9.33
N ASN A 7 7.71 -13.83 -9.90
CA ASN A 7 8.99 -14.03 -9.22
C ASN A 7 9.54 -12.70 -8.72
N ILE A 8 9.51 -12.50 -7.41
CA ILE A 8 9.93 -11.29 -6.69
C ILE A 8 11.18 -11.54 -5.83
N ALA A 9 11.74 -10.48 -5.24
CA ALA A 9 12.77 -10.57 -4.23
C ALA A 9 12.30 -11.40 -3.01
N TYR A 10 13.18 -12.20 -2.41
CA TYR A 10 12.85 -13.00 -1.23
C TYR A 10 12.94 -12.14 0.03
N LEU A 11 11.81 -11.93 0.70
CA LEU A 11 11.69 -11.18 1.96
C LEU A 11 10.81 -11.94 2.95
N ARG A 12 11.00 -11.74 4.24
CA ARG A 12 10.23 -12.40 5.29
C ARG A 12 8.83 -11.82 5.40
N TYR A 13 8.70 -10.49 5.39
CA TYR A 13 7.43 -9.85 5.78
C TYR A 13 6.69 -9.13 4.64
N TYR A 14 7.39 -8.63 3.62
CA TYR A 14 6.77 -7.89 2.51
C TYR A 14 5.77 -6.78 2.95
N ASP A 15 6.04 -6.13 4.08
CA ASP A 15 5.25 -5.03 4.62
C ASP A 15 6.05 -3.72 4.75
N GLY A 16 7.18 -3.64 4.05
CA GLY A 16 8.07 -2.48 4.05
C GLY A 16 9.25 -2.58 5.01
N ARG A 17 9.21 -3.52 5.97
CA ARG A 17 10.33 -3.78 6.88
C ARG A 17 11.50 -4.40 6.11
N VAL A 18 12.67 -3.75 6.20
CA VAL A 18 13.91 -4.21 5.52
C VAL A 18 15.04 -4.50 6.50
N ALA A 19 14.95 -3.99 7.74
CA ALA A 19 15.93 -4.25 8.79
C ALA A 19 15.84 -5.71 9.26
N GLY A 20 16.95 -6.45 9.20
CA GLY A 20 17.01 -7.86 9.59
C GLY A 20 16.59 -8.87 8.51
N GLU A 21 16.21 -8.38 7.31
CA GLU A 21 15.91 -9.23 6.15
C GLU A 21 17.19 -9.91 5.60
N ILE A 22 17.05 -11.15 5.11
CA ILE A 22 18.17 -11.88 4.49
C ILE A 22 18.55 -11.18 3.19
N LYS A 23 19.77 -10.64 3.10
CA LYS A 23 20.28 -10.04 1.86
C LYS A 23 20.19 -11.06 0.71
N PRO A 24 19.50 -10.74 -0.41
CA PRO A 24 19.41 -11.64 -1.55
C PRO A 24 20.81 -12.01 -2.08
N LYS A 25 21.12 -13.31 -2.18
CA LYS A 25 22.40 -13.77 -2.77
C LYS A 25 22.46 -13.63 -4.29
N SER A 26 21.32 -13.40 -4.94
CA SER A 26 21.19 -13.24 -6.39
C SER A 26 20.54 -11.89 -6.73
N GLY A 27 21.38 -10.88 -6.74
CA GLY A 27 21.16 -9.54 -7.24
C GLY A 27 22.55 -8.90 -7.21
N GLY A 28 22.95 -8.20 -8.26
CA GLY A 28 24.25 -7.53 -8.27
C GLY A 28 24.38 -6.58 -7.07
N ARG A 29 25.57 -5.99 -6.91
CA ARG A 29 25.92 -4.96 -5.91
C ARG A 29 24.90 -3.80 -5.78
N TRP A 30 23.96 -3.72 -6.72
CA TRP A 30 22.84 -2.80 -6.88
C TRP A 30 21.68 -2.96 -5.87
N VAL A 31 21.49 -4.12 -5.23
CA VAL A 31 20.39 -4.35 -4.23
C VAL A 31 20.55 -3.48 -2.96
N GLN A 32 21.70 -2.82 -2.79
CA GLN A 32 21.94 -1.92 -1.66
C GLN A 32 21.50 -0.47 -1.91
N GLU A 33 21.22 -0.05 -3.15
CA GLU A 33 21.04 1.38 -3.42
C GLU A 33 19.63 1.78 -3.91
N ASN A 34 18.91 1.18 -4.88
CA ASN A 34 17.64 1.81 -5.34
C ASN A 34 16.54 0.95 -6.04
N GLU A 35 16.61 -0.39 -6.17
CA GLU A 35 15.78 -1.10 -7.20
C GLU A 35 14.71 -2.10 -6.71
N ASP A 36 14.59 -2.33 -5.39
CA ASP A 36 13.64 -3.27 -4.76
C ASP A 36 12.46 -2.57 -4.06
N ALA A 37 12.25 -1.27 -4.33
CA ALA A 37 11.41 -0.42 -3.49
C ALA A 37 9.95 -0.88 -3.40
N HIS A 38 9.34 -1.40 -4.48
CA HIS A 38 7.89 -1.66 -4.48
C HIS A 38 7.51 -3.09 -4.08
N GLU A 39 8.31 -4.12 -4.41
CA GLU A 39 7.99 -5.52 -4.10
C GLU A 39 7.92 -5.78 -2.59
N LYS A 40 8.68 -5.03 -1.78
CA LYS A 40 8.69 -5.13 -0.32
C LYS A 40 7.37 -4.76 0.35
N TRP A 41 6.38 -4.24 -0.37
CA TRP A 41 5.06 -3.89 0.17
C TRP A 41 3.93 -4.79 -0.33
N ASN A 42 4.23 -5.85 -1.09
CA ASN A 42 3.19 -6.68 -1.69
C ASN A 42 2.15 -7.12 -0.63
N PHE A 43 2.58 -7.56 0.56
CA PHE A 43 1.66 -8.01 1.60
C PHE A 43 1.37 -6.97 2.69
N LEU A 44 1.67 -5.69 2.45
CA LEU A 44 1.24 -4.62 3.34
C LEU A 44 -0.27 -4.44 3.20
N ASN A 45 -0.99 -4.56 4.31
CA ASN A 45 -2.41 -4.25 4.39
C ASN A 45 -2.58 -2.73 4.51
N MET A 46 -3.00 -2.08 3.44
CA MET A 46 -3.37 -0.67 3.42
C MET A 46 -4.89 -0.56 3.34
N ASP A 47 -5.50 -0.20 4.45
CA ASP A 47 -6.94 0.02 4.59
C ASP A 47 -7.80 -1.12 4.01
N GLY A 48 -7.40 -2.37 4.31
CA GLY A 48 -8.10 -3.56 3.86
C GLY A 48 -7.72 -4.06 2.46
N ARG A 49 -6.70 -3.48 1.81
CA ARG A 49 -6.22 -3.88 0.48
C ARG A 49 -4.72 -4.16 0.46
N CYS A 50 -4.30 -5.06 -0.43
CA CYS A 50 -2.89 -5.34 -0.72
C CYS A 50 -2.60 -5.06 -2.20
N PHE A 51 -1.47 -4.43 -2.46
CA PHE A 51 -1.07 -3.95 -3.79
C PHE A 51 0.21 -4.66 -4.22
N GLY A 52 0.10 -5.49 -5.25
CA GLY A 52 1.16 -6.36 -5.72
C GLY A 52 1.95 -5.77 -6.89
N PHE A 53 3.27 -5.75 -6.74
CA PHE A 53 4.23 -5.36 -7.76
C PHE A 53 5.20 -6.51 -8.07
N VAL A 54 5.64 -6.57 -9.33
CA VAL A 54 6.74 -7.43 -9.78
C VAL A 54 7.53 -6.70 -10.86
N LYS A 55 8.85 -6.70 -10.73
CA LYS A 55 9.74 -6.09 -11.73
C LYS A 55 9.73 -6.90 -13.03
N SER A 56 9.88 -6.22 -14.18
CA SER A 56 10.03 -6.82 -15.52
C SER A 56 8.74 -7.27 -16.24
N ILE A 57 7.61 -6.66 -15.90
CA ILE A 57 6.51 -6.52 -16.85
C ILE A 57 6.86 -5.26 -17.68
N GLY A 58 6.70 -5.28 -19.00
CA GLY A 58 7.01 -4.13 -19.85
C GLY A 58 6.09 -2.93 -19.57
N GLU A 59 5.91 -2.04 -20.54
CA GLU A 59 4.94 -0.93 -20.41
C GLU A 59 3.50 -1.45 -20.25
N GLU A 60 3.21 -2.62 -20.80
CA GLU A 60 1.92 -3.31 -20.68
C GLU A 60 2.06 -4.72 -20.10
N PHE A 61 1.12 -5.03 -19.23
CA PHE A 61 0.80 -6.37 -18.80
C PHE A 61 -0.24 -6.99 -19.75
N HIS A 62 0.19 -7.99 -20.51
CA HIS A 62 -0.61 -8.68 -21.52
C HIS A 62 -1.70 -9.58 -20.93
N ILE A 63 -2.72 -9.00 -20.29
CA ILE A 63 -3.83 -9.72 -19.64
C ILE A 63 -4.63 -10.60 -20.61
N GLU A 64 -4.54 -10.34 -21.92
CA GLU A 64 -5.13 -11.20 -22.95
C GLU A 64 -4.53 -12.62 -23.00
N LYS A 65 -3.38 -12.85 -22.34
CA LYS A 65 -2.82 -14.20 -22.13
C LYS A 65 -3.65 -15.03 -21.16
N PHE A 66 -4.42 -14.41 -20.27
CA PHE A 66 -5.39 -15.13 -19.46
C PHE A 66 -6.57 -15.60 -20.31
N ASP A 67 -7.09 -14.70 -21.15
CA ASP A 67 -8.21 -14.94 -22.04
C ASP A 67 -8.22 -13.87 -23.14
N LYS A 68 -8.36 -14.30 -24.40
CA LYS A 68 -8.32 -13.42 -25.57
C LYS A 68 -9.36 -12.30 -25.52
N LYS A 69 -10.47 -12.49 -24.77
CA LYS A 69 -11.50 -11.46 -24.61
C LYS A 69 -10.97 -10.17 -23.96
N TYR A 70 -9.89 -10.24 -23.17
CA TYR A 70 -9.31 -9.08 -22.49
C TYR A 70 -8.40 -8.21 -23.35
N ARG A 71 -8.33 -8.46 -24.66
CA ARG A 71 -7.48 -7.69 -25.60
C ARG A 71 -7.76 -6.19 -25.59
N HIS A 72 -8.98 -5.78 -25.30
CA HIS A 72 -9.42 -4.39 -25.30
C HIS A 72 -9.90 -3.93 -23.92
N PHE A 73 -9.45 -4.61 -22.87
CA PHE A 73 -9.73 -4.26 -21.49
C PHE A 73 -8.43 -3.81 -20.80
N ASP A 74 -8.57 -2.88 -19.88
CA ASP A 74 -7.45 -2.36 -19.08
C ASP A 74 -7.23 -3.16 -17.80
N GLU A 75 -8.16 -4.05 -17.45
CA GLU A 75 -8.06 -4.90 -16.28
C GLU A 75 -8.85 -6.21 -16.42
N THR A 76 -8.59 -7.14 -15.51
CA THR A 76 -9.36 -8.38 -15.35
C THR A 76 -9.42 -8.80 -13.89
N ASN A 77 -10.54 -9.38 -13.48
CA ASN A 77 -10.80 -9.85 -12.12
C ASN A 77 -10.64 -11.37 -11.99
N ASN A 78 -10.68 -11.88 -10.76
CA ASN A 78 -10.63 -13.32 -10.46
C ASN A 78 -9.33 -13.99 -10.92
N VAL A 79 -8.22 -13.30 -10.65
CA VAL A 79 -6.85 -13.77 -10.89
C VAL A 79 -6.27 -14.31 -9.58
N LEU A 80 -5.77 -15.54 -9.62
CA LEU A 80 -4.93 -16.12 -8.59
C LEU A 80 -3.47 -15.75 -8.88
N VAL A 81 -2.90 -14.87 -8.07
CA VAL A 81 -1.51 -14.43 -8.21
C VAL A 81 -0.65 -15.24 -7.25
N ILE A 82 0.24 -16.07 -7.76
CA ILE A 82 1.19 -16.85 -6.96
C ILE A 82 2.51 -16.10 -6.87
N TRP A 83 2.83 -15.63 -5.67
CA TRP A 83 4.10 -14.96 -5.40
C TRP A 83 5.18 -16.01 -5.14
N CYS A 84 6.24 -15.95 -5.93
CA CYS A 84 7.39 -16.82 -5.85
C CYS A 84 8.64 -15.99 -5.57
N ALA A 85 9.63 -16.57 -4.90
CA ALA A 85 10.92 -15.92 -4.73
C ALA A 85 12.05 -16.96 -4.68
N THR A 86 13.27 -16.52 -4.96
CA THR A 86 14.43 -17.42 -4.97
C THR A 86 14.97 -17.60 -3.54
N HIS A 87 14.70 -18.77 -2.95
CA HIS A 87 15.23 -19.19 -1.66
C HIS A 87 16.71 -19.60 -1.78
N HIS A 88 17.51 -19.29 -0.76
CA HIS A 88 18.96 -19.49 -0.77
C HIS A 88 19.41 -20.95 -0.96
N GLU A 89 18.57 -21.93 -0.58
CA GLU A 89 18.87 -23.36 -0.68
C GLU A 89 17.96 -24.16 -1.63
N ARG A 90 16.72 -23.72 -1.84
CA ARG A 90 15.66 -24.55 -2.45
C ARG A 90 15.34 -24.15 -3.90
N GLY A 91 15.97 -23.07 -4.39
CA GLY A 91 15.61 -22.45 -5.65
C GLY A 91 14.35 -21.59 -5.51
N THR A 92 13.58 -21.45 -6.58
CA THR A 92 12.35 -20.64 -6.57
C THR A 92 11.24 -21.36 -5.81
N VAL A 93 10.72 -20.75 -4.76
CA VAL A 93 9.64 -21.28 -3.90
C VAL A 93 8.44 -20.35 -3.90
N ILE A 94 7.26 -20.89 -3.62
CA ILE A 94 6.07 -20.08 -3.32
C ILE A 94 6.26 -19.41 -1.94
N VAL A 95 6.11 -18.09 -1.90
CA VAL A 95 6.17 -17.29 -0.66
C VAL A 95 4.79 -16.87 -0.17
N GLY A 96 3.83 -16.76 -1.07
CA GLY A 96 2.46 -16.36 -0.76
C GLY A 96 1.61 -16.27 -2.02
N TRP A 97 0.35 -15.86 -1.89
CA TRP A 97 -0.57 -15.68 -3.01
C TRP A 97 -1.66 -14.67 -2.71
N TYR A 98 -2.25 -14.12 -3.78
CA TYR A 98 -3.52 -13.40 -3.72
C TYR A 98 -4.61 -14.22 -4.38
N GLU A 99 -5.73 -14.36 -3.69
CA GLU A 99 -6.98 -14.85 -4.28
C GLU A 99 -7.78 -13.66 -4.82
N ASN A 100 -8.68 -13.93 -5.79
CA ASN A 100 -9.64 -12.95 -6.30
C ASN A 100 -9.05 -11.60 -6.76
N ALA A 101 -7.78 -11.56 -7.16
CA ALA A 101 -7.11 -10.31 -7.47
C ALA A 101 -7.61 -9.70 -8.79
N THR A 102 -7.55 -8.38 -8.85
CA THR A 102 -7.59 -7.59 -10.08
C THR A 102 -6.19 -7.53 -10.66
N ALA A 103 -6.05 -7.72 -11.97
CA ALA A 103 -4.80 -7.52 -12.71
C ALA A 103 -4.98 -6.40 -13.73
N ASN A 104 -4.14 -5.39 -13.66
CA ASN A 104 -4.15 -4.21 -14.53
C ASN A 104 -3.23 -4.42 -15.73
N ARG A 105 -3.66 -3.96 -16.91
CA ARG A 105 -2.85 -3.88 -18.13
C ARG A 105 -1.75 -2.84 -17.99
N PHE A 106 -2.07 -1.68 -17.43
CA PHE A 106 -1.12 -0.60 -17.23
C PHE A 106 -0.74 -0.50 -15.76
N LEU A 107 0.50 -0.10 -15.49
CA LEU A 107 0.98 0.09 -14.13
C LEU A 107 0.13 1.17 -13.46
N ARG A 108 -0.44 0.85 -12.30
CA ARG A 108 -1.23 1.79 -11.51
C ARG A 108 -0.36 2.42 -10.43
N GLU A 109 -0.69 3.65 -10.05
CA GLU A 109 -0.09 4.40 -8.95
C GLU A 109 -1.05 4.38 -7.75
N THR A 110 -0.53 4.20 -6.53
CA THR A 110 -1.30 4.51 -5.33
C THR A 110 -1.37 6.02 -5.14
N ARG A 111 -2.43 6.53 -4.53
CA ARG A 111 -2.55 7.97 -4.22
C ARG A 111 -1.47 8.34 -3.21
N CYS A 112 -0.61 9.26 -3.60
CA CYS A 112 0.50 9.78 -2.81
C CYS A 112 0.61 11.27 -3.12
N THR A 113 0.79 12.12 -2.09
CA THR A 113 1.23 13.50 -2.33
C THR A 113 2.75 13.57 -2.12
N PRO A 114 3.46 14.52 -2.76
CA PRO A 114 4.89 14.72 -2.55
C PRO A 114 5.32 14.93 -1.09
N VAL A 115 4.36 15.30 -0.24
CA VAL A 115 4.56 15.65 1.17
C VAL A 115 4.29 14.46 2.11
N SER A 116 3.50 13.47 1.68
CA SER A 116 2.83 12.54 2.60
C SER A 116 3.03 11.04 2.33
N GLY A 117 3.64 10.66 1.20
CA GLY A 117 3.63 9.26 0.81
C GLY A 117 4.88 8.74 0.14
N ILE A 118 4.89 7.42 0.00
CA ILE A 118 5.86 6.70 -0.80
C ILE A 118 5.16 6.41 -2.12
N ASP A 119 5.74 6.81 -3.25
CA ASP A 119 5.21 6.44 -4.56
C ASP A 119 5.21 4.91 -4.69
N ARG A 120 4.02 4.31 -4.79
CA ARG A 120 3.88 2.88 -5.01
C ARG A 120 3.17 2.63 -6.30
N TYR A 121 3.74 1.66 -7.02
CA TYR A 121 3.19 1.18 -8.26
C TYR A 121 2.74 -0.26 -8.09
N TYR A 122 1.66 -0.64 -8.76
CA TYR A 122 1.15 -2.00 -8.68
C TYR A 122 0.54 -2.46 -10.00
N TRP A 123 0.64 -3.76 -10.22
CA TRP A 123 -0.03 -4.47 -11.31
C TRP A 123 -1.27 -5.19 -10.81
N PHE A 124 -1.22 -5.65 -9.56
CA PHE A 124 -2.26 -6.46 -8.95
C PHE A 124 -2.80 -5.79 -7.70
N GLU A 125 -4.08 -5.95 -7.44
CA GLU A 125 -4.67 -5.59 -6.15
C GLU A 125 -5.67 -6.65 -5.71
N CYS A 126 -5.82 -6.81 -4.40
CA CYS A 126 -6.86 -7.65 -3.81
C CYS A 126 -7.22 -7.12 -2.42
N LYS A 127 -8.27 -7.67 -1.83
CA LYS A 127 -8.53 -7.42 -0.41
C LYS A 127 -7.45 -8.09 0.45
N ALA A 128 -7.10 -7.48 1.58
CA ALA A 128 -6.13 -8.05 2.51
C ALA A 128 -6.57 -9.43 3.05
N GLU A 129 -7.87 -9.71 3.12
CA GLU A 129 -8.41 -11.03 3.50
C GLU A 129 -8.10 -12.14 2.48
N ASP A 130 -7.92 -11.75 1.21
CA ASP A 130 -7.59 -12.63 0.09
C ASP A 130 -6.06 -12.75 -0.13
N ALA A 131 -5.25 -12.00 0.63
CA ALA A 131 -3.79 -12.04 0.57
C ALA A 131 -3.21 -12.97 1.64
N TYR A 132 -2.37 -13.91 1.22
CA TYR A 132 -1.79 -14.94 2.10
C TYR A 132 -0.26 -14.95 1.97
N LEU A 133 0.43 -14.51 3.00
CA LEU A 133 1.89 -14.64 3.12
C LEU A 133 2.25 -15.84 4.00
N LEU A 134 3.16 -16.70 3.55
CA LEU A 134 3.66 -17.83 4.32
C LEU A 134 4.85 -17.42 5.21
N PRO A 135 4.95 -18.00 6.43
CA PRO A 135 6.18 -17.98 7.22
C PRO A 135 7.25 -18.80 6.51
N GLU A 136 8.51 -18.45 6.75
CA GLU A 136 9.64 -18.96 5.98
C GLU A 136 9.77 -20.48 6.01
N ASP A 137 9.52 -21.10 7.15
CA ASP A 137 9.59 -22.56 7.33
C ASP A 137 8.55 -23.32 6.49
N LYS A 138 7.49 -22.63 6.05
CA LYS A 138 6.40 -23.18 5.22
C LYS A 138 6.61 -22.94 3.72
N ARG A 139 7.60 -22.12 3.32
CA ARG A 139 7.93 -21.82 1.90
C ARG A 139 8.68 -22.98 1.23
N THR A 140 8.00 -24.12 1.17
CA THR A 140 8.61 -25.41 0.81
C THR A 140 8.31 -25.84 -0.63
N PHE A 141 7.23 -25.34 -1.23
CA PHE A 141 6.82 -25.71 -2.57
C PHE A 141 7.68 -25.00 -3.62
N THR A 142 8.43 -25.78 -4.41
CA THR A 142 9.33 -25.25 -5.44
C THR A 142 8.65 -25.11 -6.80
N ILE A 143 8.92 -24.02 -7.50
CA ILE A 143 8.53 -23.80 -8.90
C ILE A 143 9.77 -23.93 -9.79
N GLY A 144 9.62 -24.69 -10.89
CA GLY A 144 10.70 -24.96 -11.83
C GLY A 144 11.18 -23.73 -12.60
N ARG A 145 12.29 -23.92 -13.33
CA ARG A 145 12.86 -22.96 -14.28
C ARG A 145 12.96 -23.63 -15.65
N ALA A 146 12.44 -22.98 -16.69
CA ALA A 146 12.39 -23.55 -18.04
C ALA A 146 13.77 -23.98 -18.57
N LYS A 147 14.83 -23.25 -18.21
CA LYS A 147 16.22 -23.58 -18.56
C LYS A 147 16.70 -24.92 -17.99
N LYS A 148 16.20 -25.31 -16.81
CA LYS A 148 16.61 -26.53 -16.10
C LYS A 148 15.64 -27.68 -16.34
N ASP A 149 14.34 -27.40 -16.28
CA ASP A 149 13.29 -28.43 -16.22
C ASP A 149 12.61 -28.67 -17.58
N GLY A 150 12.83 -27.76 -18.54
CA GLY A 150 12.27 -27.78 -19.89
C GLY A 150 11.20 -26.71 -20.11
N ALA A 151 10.98 -26.35 -21.38
CA ALA A 151 10.02 -25.33 -21.77
C ALA A 151 8.60 -25.64 -21.24
N GLY A 152 7.93 -24.61 -20.70
CA GLY A 152 6.57 -24.72 -20.18
C GLY A 152 6.44 -25.39 -18.80
N LYS A 153 7.53 -25.72 -18.10
CA LYS A 153 7.51 -26.36 -16.78
C LYS A 153 7.88 -25.44 -15.60
N GLY A 154 7.91 -24.13 -15.84
CA GLY A 154 8.30 -23.15 -14.83
C GLY A 154 8.66 -21.80 -15.45
N PHE A 155 9.25 -20.91 -14.65
CA PHE A 155 9.64 -19.58 -15.09
C PHE A 155 10.64 -19.61 -16.24
N GLY A 156 10.38 -18.78 -17.25
CA GLY A 156 11.30 -18.50 -18.35
C GLY A 156 12.34 -17.45 -17.98
N GLN A 157 12.64 -16.55 -18.93
CA GLN A 157 13.48 -15.37 -18.69
C GLN A 157 12.72 -14.23 -17.99
N SER A 158 11.39 -14.18 -18.11
CA SER A 158 10.56 -13.18 -17.43
C SER A 158 10.31 -13.55 -15.97
N ASN A 159 10.11 -12.53 -15.13
CA ASN A 159 9.61 -12.69 -13.77
C ASN A 159 8.13 -13.05 -13.70
N THR A 160 7.41 -13.07 -14.82
CA THR A 160 6.02 -13.54 -14.86
C THR A 160 5.88 -14.83 -15.67
N TRP A 161 4.96 -15.69 -15.25
CA TRP A 161 4.65 -16.93 -15.94
C TRP A 161 3.17 -17.30 -15.84
N PHE A 162 2.49 -17.37 -16.98
CA PHE A 162 1.05 -17.64 -17.10
C PHE A 162 0.68 -19.14 -17.07
N ALA A 163 1.66 -20.03 -16.95
CA ALA A 163 1.45 -21.49 -16.86
C ALA A 163 0.50 -22.07 -17.95
N GLU A 164 0.56 -21.55 -19.18
CA GLU A 164 -0.40 -21.89 -20.25
C GLU A 164 -0.22 -23.30 -20.83
N SER A 165 0.93 -23.93 -20.60
CA SER A 165 1.29 -25.24 -21.16
C SER A 165 0.37 -26.35 -20.63
N ILE A 166 0.13 -27.37 -21.47
CA ILE A 166 -0.61 -28.58 -21.07
C ILE A 166 0.04 -29.21 -19.83
N TYR A 167 1.37 -29.32 -19.84
CA TYR A 167 2.12 -29.87 -18.71
C TYR A 167 1.87 -29.11 -17.42
N ALA A 168 1.92 -27.77 -17.44
CA ALA A 168 1.69 -26.97 -16.24
C ALA A 168 0.25 -27.13 -15.73
N LYS A 169 -0.73 -27.12 -16.64
CA LYS A 169 -2.15 -27.31 -16.31
C LYS A 169 -2.45 -28.67 -15.70
N GLU A 170 -1.80 -29.73 -16.16
CA GLU A 170 -2.06 -31.09 -15.68
C GLU A 170 -1.21 -31.49 -14.47
N ASN A 171 0.02 -30.95 -14.34
CA ASN A 171 1.01 -31.49 -13.39
C ASN A 171 1.49 -30.49 -12.33
N ILE A 172 1.34 -29.18 -12.57
CA ILE A 172 1.83 -28.13 -11.67
C ILE A 172 0.66 -27.46 -10.98
N ILE A 173 -0.29 -26.90 -11.73
CA ILE A 173 -1.42 -26.13 -11.18
C ILE A 173 -2.21 -26.92 -10.13
N PRO A 174 -2.61 -28.19 -10.33
CA PRO A 174 -3.36 -28.94 -9.31
C PRO A 174 -2.60 -29.06 -8.00
N LYS A 175 -1.28 -29.29 -8.05
CA LYS A 175 -0.42 -29.39 -6.86
C LYS A 175 -0.23 -28.05 -6.17
N VAL A 176 -0.16 -26.96 -6.94
CA VAL A 176 -0.13 -25.61 -6.37
C VAL A 176 -1.44 -25.30 -5.65
N LEU A 177 -2.59 -25.63 -6.24
CA LEU A 177 -3.90 -25.41 -5.63
C LEU A 177 -4.07 -26.24 -4.34
N GLU A 178 -3.62 -27.50 -4.34
CA GLU A 178 -3.58 -28.35 -3.15
C GLU A 178 -2.66 -27.77 -2.07
N PHE A 179 -1.46 -27.30 -2.45
CA PHE A 179 -0.52 -26.68 -1.53
C PHE A 179 -1.11 -25.41 -0.90
N ILE A 180 -1.56 -24.43 -1.68
CA ILE A 180 -2.07 -23.17 -1.11
C ILE A 180 -3.36 -23.40 -0.31
N GLY A 181 -4.22 -24.33 -0.73
CA GLY A 181 -5.45 -24.66 -0.03
C GLY A 181 -5.20 -25.28 1.35
N SER A 182 -4.13 -26.07 1.49
CA SER A 182 -3.72 -26.71 2.75
C SER A 182 -2.80 -25.86 3.62
N HIS A 183 -2.49 -24.62 3.21
CA HIS A 183 -1.57 -23.74 3.94
C HIS A 183 -2.19 -22.38 4.33
N LYS A 184 -3.50 -22.20 4.13
CA LYS A 184 -4.19 -20.94 4.43
C LYS A 184 -4.07 -20.54 5.91
N GLU A 185 -4.05 -21.51 6.80
CA GLU A 185 -3.95 -21.31 8.25
C GLU A 185 -2.61 -20.73 8.70
N TYR A 186 -1.56 -20.87 7.88
CA TYR A 186 -0.23 -20.34 8.20
C TYR A 186 -0.06 -18.87 7.83
N ARG A 187 -1.11 -18.16 7.41
CA ARG A 187 -1.03 -16.74 7.02
C ARG A 187 -0.38 -15.88 8.12
N ILE A 188 0.64 -15.09 7.76
CA ILE A 188 1.34 -14.18 8.69
C ILE A 188 1.18 -12.67 8.41
N ASN A 189 0.62 -12.25 7.27
CA ASN A 189 0.34 -10.83 7.04
C ASN A 189 -0.83 -10.36 7.90
N THR A 190 -0.75 -9.12 8.39
CA THR A 190 -1.71 -8.53 9.33
C THR A 190 -3.03 -8.19 8.64
N LEU A 191 -4.15 -8.63 9.22
CA LEU A 191 -5.50 -8.31 8.74
C LEU A 191 -6.07 -7.07 9.43
N THR A 192 -7.04 -6.41 8.77
CA THR A 192 -7.70 -5.19 9.27
C THR A 192 -8.35 -5.38 10.65
N ARG A 193 -8.89 -6.57 10.93
CA ARG A 193 -9.49 -6.87 12.24
C ARG A 193 -8.52 -6.75 13.42
N GLU A 194 -7.22 -6.93 13.18
CA GLU A 194 -6.20 -6.89 14.24
C GLU A 194 -6.03 -5.47 14.81
N PHE A 195 -6.51 -4.44 14.09
CA PHE A 195 -6.47 -3.04 14.51
C PHE A 195 -7.76 -2.58 15.21
N LEU A 196 -8.79 -3.41 15.32
CA LEU A 196 -10.10 -3.00 15.86
C LEU A 196 -10.04 -2.73 17.37
N ASP A 197 -10.82 -1.75 17.81
CA ASP A 197 -11.18 -1.61 19.21
C ASP A 197 -12.16 -2.74 19.61
N TYR A 198 -11.72 -3.62 20.50
CA TYR A 198 -12.53 -4.71 21.03
C TYR A 198 -13.41 -4.28 22.23
N GLY A 199 -13.34 -3.01 22.62
CA GLY A 199 -14.15 -2.42 23.69
C GLY A 199 -13.69 -2.78 25.10
N ASP A 200 -12.43 -3.18 25.28
CA ASP A 200 -11.84 -3.32 26.61
C ASP A 200 -11.66 -1.95 27.25
N LYS A 201 -12.25 -1.76 28.43
CA LYS A 201 -12.22 -0.50 29.18
C LYS A 201 -11.42 -0.62 30.47
N THR A 202 -10.77 -1.76 30.70
CA THR A 202 -9.99 -2.00 31.91
C THR A 202 -8.89 -0.94 32.02
N PRO A 203 -8.79 -0.17 33.12
CA PRO A 203 -7.69 0.77 33.30
C PRO A 203 -6.33 0.10 33.16
N LEU A 204 -5.33 0.82 32.66
CA LEU A 204 -3.97 0.29 32.60
C LEU A 204 -3.40 0.15 34.02
N THR A 205 -2.64 -0.92 34.23
CA THR A 205 -1.73 -1.01 35.38
C THR A 205 -0.52 -0.10 35.15
N LYS A 206 0.17 0.29 36.23
CA LYS A 206 1.41 1.08 36.11
C LYS A 206 2.47 0.44 35.20
N GLN A 207 2.55 -0.90 35.22
CA GLN A 207 3.48 -1.63 34.37
C GLN A 207 3.10 -1.53 32.89
N GLU A 208 1.80 -1.60 32.57
CA GLU A 208 1.28 -1.42 31.20
C GLU A 208 1.48 0.02 30.73
N GLU A 209 1.24 1.03 31.57
CA GLU A 209 1.51 2.42 31.23
C GLU A 209 3.01 2.66 30.93
N GLU A 210 3.90 2.14 31.77
CA GLU A 210 5.35 2.22 31.54
C GLU A 210 5.80 1.46 30.29
N TYR A 211 5.09 0.39 29.93
CA TYR A 211 5.35 -0.37 28.71
C TYR A 211 4.89 0.40 27.48
N ALA A 212 3.65 0.88 27.47
CA ALA A 212 3.08 1.64 26.36
C ALA A 212 3.92 2.88 26.03
N LYS A 213 4.43 3.59 27.05
CA LYS A 213 5.33 4.75 26.88
C LYS A 213 6.70 4.43 26.27
N LYS A 214 7.11 3.15 26.21
CA LYS A 214 8.38 2.72 25.61
C LYS A 214 8.22 2.25 24.17
N LEU A 215 6.99 2.06 23.70
CA LEU A 215 6.72 1.68 22.32
C LEU A 215 7.14 2.83 21.39
N THR A 216 7.72 2.47 20.25
CA THR A 216 8.12 3.42 19.21
C THR A 216 7.05 3.55 18.13
N ASP A 217 7.25 4.48 17.20
CA ASP A 217 6.40 4.66 16.02
C ASP A 217 6.37 3.43 15.09
N ASP A 218 7.28 2.46 15.25
CA ASP A 218 7.22 1.19 14.51
C ASP A 218 6.30 0.16 15.17
N GLN A 219 5.90 0.39 16.42
CA GLN A 219 5.11 -0.52 17.26
C GLN A 219 3.65 -0.06 17.42
N ASN A 220 3.12 0.70 16.47
CA ASN A 220 1.75 1.24 16.53
C ASN A 220 0.67 0.17 16.70
N LEU A 221 0.77 -0.97 16.01
CA LEU A 221 -0.18 -2.09 16.19
C LEU A 221 -0.17 -2.62 17.64
N GLU A 222 1.00 -2.66 18.28
CA GLU A 222 1.15 -3.10 19.67
C GLU A 222 0.64 -2.04 20.66
N TYR A 223 0.71 -0.76 20.29
CA TYR A 223 0.19 0.35 21.09
C TYR A 223 -1.34 0.40 21.14
N LEU A 224 -2.02 0.10 20.02
CA LEU A 224 -3.47 0.31 19.88
C LEU A 224 -4.33 -0.23 21.03
N PRO A 225 -4.14 -1.46 21.55
CA PRO A 225 -4.91 -1.96 22.69
C PRO A 225 -4.78 -1.08 23.95
N PHE A 226 -3.61 -0.47 24.18
CA PHE A 226 -3.39 0.47 25.27
C PHE A 226 -4.06 1.82 24.98
N GLY A 227 -3.91 2.34 23.76
CA GLY A 227 -4.54 3.58 23.32
C GLY A 227 -6.06 3.56 23.53
N TYR A 228 -6.74 2.50 23.07
CA TYR A 228 -8.19 2.35 23.24
C TYR A 228 -8.62 2.36 24.71
N ARG A 229 -7.90 1.61 25.57
CA ARG A 229 -8.14 1.57 27.03
C ARG A 229 -7.89 2.93 27.68
N MET A 230 -6.84 3.64 27.28
CA MET A 230 -6.52 4.98 27.79
C MET A 230 -7.63 5.97 27.45
N TYR A 231 -8.08 6.03 26.19
CA TYR A 231 -9.19 6.88 25.80
C TYR A 231 -10.51 6.51 26.52
N ALA A 232 -10.80 5.22 26.70
CA ALA A 232 -11.99 4.78 27.42
C ALA A 232 -12.04 5.26 28.89
N ASN A 233 -10.86 5.49 29.50
CA ASN A 233 -10.73 5.97 30.87
C ASN A 233 -10.52 7.49 30.98
N ASP A 234 -9.97 8.12 29.94
CA ASP A 234 -9.76 9.56 29.81
C ASP A 234 -10.01 10.00 28.35
N GLN A 235 -11.18 10.58 28.09
CA GLN A 235 -11.62 11.01 26.75
C GLN A 235 -11.03 12.38 26.37
N SER A 236 -9.70 12.48 26.44
CA SER A 236 -8.93 13.66 26.05
C SER A 236 -8.60 13.66 24.56
N ALA A 237 -8.37 14.86 24.00
CA ALA A 237 -7.92 15.01 22.61
C ALA A 237 -6.60 14.25 22.37
N ASP A 238 -5.66 14.32 23.31
CA ASP A 238 -4.37 13.61 23.25
C ASP A 238 -4.55 12.08 23.09
N ASN A 239 -5.45 11.47 23.88
CA ASN A 239 -5.70 10.04 23.79
C ASN A 239 -6.42 9.65 22.48
N ALA A 240 -7.33 10.49 21.99
CA ALA A 240 -7.97 10.29 20.68
C ALA A 240 -6.93 10.39 19.56
N TYR A 241 -6.07 11.40 19.60
CA TYR A 241 -5.01 11.63 18.63
C TYR A 241 -4.01 10.49 18.61
N ALA A 242 -3.60 9.98 19.78
CA ALA A 242 -2.68 8.85 19.87
C ALA A 242 -3.21 7.60 19.15
N ILE A 243 -4.51 7.32 19.25
CA ILE A 243 -5.14 6.23 18.49
C ILE A 243 -5.17 6.57 16.99
N ALA A 244 -5.57 7.80 16.65
CA ALA A 244 -5.68 8.27 15.27
C ALA A 244 -4.35 8.13 14.52
N ILE A 245 -3.26 8.60 15.12
CA ILE A 245 -1.93 8.56 14.53
C ILE A 245 -1.38 7.13 14.46
N SER A 246 -1.66 6.28 15.46
CA SER A 246 -1.27 4.88 15.40
C SER A 246 -1.94 4.12 14.26
N LEU A 247 -3.25 4.34 14.05
CA LEU A 247 -3.96 3.75 12.92
C LEU A 247 -3.46 4.28 11.58
N ASN A 248 -3.20 5.59 11.48
CA ASN A 248 -2.64 6.22 10.29
C ASN A 248 -1.27 5.64 9.92
N ASN A 249 -0.38 5.50 10.91
CA ASN A 249 0.95 4.93 10.70
C ASN A 249 0.91 3.43 10.34
N CYS A 250 -0.18 2.76 10.67
CA CYS A 250 -0.50 1.41 10.20
C CYS A 250 -1.26 1.36 8.87
N TYR A 251 -1.40 2.49 8.17
CA TYR A 251 -2.13 2.63 6.90
C TYR A 251 -3.62 2.21 7.00
N GLN A 252 -4.22 2.26 8.20
CA GLN A 252 -5.64 1.96 8.43
C GLN A 252 -6.47 3.26 8.45
N TYR A 253 -6.49 3.95 7.31
CA TYR A 253 -7.07 5.28 7.16
C TYR A 253 -8.55 5.37 7.53
N SER A 254 -9.37 4.43 7.04
CA SER A 254 -10.81 4.40 7.33
C SER A 254 -11.08 4.27 8.83
N MET A 255 -10.20 3.54 9.55
CA MET A 255 -10.29 3.40 11.00
C MET A 255 -9.74 4.63 11.74
N ALA A 256 -8.76 5.32 11.18
CA ALA A 256 -8.15 6.50 11.78
C ALA A 256 -9.08 7.72 11.73
N ILE A 257 -9.86 7.90 10.66
CA ILE A 257 -10.78 9.04 10.45
C ILE A 257 -11.65 9.35 11.68
N PRO A 258 -12.43 8.41 12.25
CA PRO A 258 -13.29 8.74 13.39
C PRO A 258 -12.50 9.21 14.62
N TRP A 259 -11.24 8.79 14.78
CA TRP A 259 -10.37 9.24 15.86
C TRP A 259 -9.77 10.63 15.60
N PHE A 260 -9.42 10.93 14.35
CA PHE A 260 -9.04 12.29 13.95
C PHE A 260 -10.21 13.27 14.08
N GLU A 261 -11.41 12.90 13.62
CA GLU A 261 -12.63 13.69 13.81
C GLU A 261 -12.89 13.92 15.30
N LYS A 262 -12.74 12.89 16.12
CA LYS A 262 -12.87 13.01 17.58
C LYS A 262 -11.83 13.95 18.19
N THR A 263 -10.60 13.91 17.70
CA THR A 263 -9.53 14.81 18.15
C THR A 263 -9.89 16.26 17.87
N VAL A 264 -10.28 16.58 16.62
CA VAL A 264 -10.68 17.94 16.21
C VAL A 264 -11.96 18.41 16.92
N GLU A 265 -12.87 17.49 17.26
CA GLU A 265 -14.05 17.82 18.08
C GLU A 265 -13.66 18.27 19.51
N LEU A 266 -12.65 17.61 20.09
CA LEU A 266 -12.17 17.87 21.45
C LEU A 266 -11.20 19.06 21.51
N ASP A 267 -10.42 19.29 20.44
CA ASP A 267 -9.53 20.44 20.26
C ASP A 267 -9.70 21.08 18.87
N PRO A 268 -10.67 22.00 18.71
CA PRO A 268 -10.96 22.63 17.42
C PRO A 268 -9.88 23.58 16.89
N GLU A 269 -8.92 23.98 17.73
CA GLU A 269 -7.83 24.89 17.36
C GLU A 269 -6.58 24.15 16.85
N ASP A 270 -6.57 22.80 16.91
CA ASP A 270 -5.51 21.97 16.36
C ASP A 270 -5.59 21.90 14.83
N ILE A 271 -4.98 22.90 14.18
CA ILE A 271 -4.89 23.01 12.72
C ILE A 271 -4.06 21.87 12.09
N ASP A 272 -3.07 21.32 12.81
CA ASP A 272 -2.18 20.28 12.31
C ASP A 272 -2.92 18.95 12.16
N THR A 273 -3.67 18.55 13.19
CA THR A 273 -4.52 17.36 13.17
C THR A 273 -5.59 17.48 12.09
N ARG A 274 -6.14 18.67 11.91
CA ARG A 274 -7.13 18.92 10.87
C ARG A 274 -6.52 18.86 9.46
N GLY A 275 -5.29 19.34 9.27
CA GLY A 275 -4.54 19.18 8.03
C GLY A 275 -4.31 17.71 7.69
N LYS A 276 -3.88 16.91 8.67
CA LYS A 276 -3.74 15.45 8.54
C LYS A 276 -5.07 14.78 8.18
N LEU A 277 -6.18 15.19 8.80
CA LEU A 277 -7.51 14.66 8.48
C LEU A 277 -7.91 14.95 7.03
N ALA A 278 -7.60 16.14 6.51
CA ALA A 278 -7.83 16.46 5.10
C ALA A 278 -7.05 15.52 4.16
N TYR A 279 -5.79 15.25 4.47
CA TYR A 279 -4.98 14.27 3.74
C TYR A 279 -5.58 12.85 3.82
N ILE A 280 -6.01 12.41 5.00
CA ILE A 280 -6.57 11.07 5.19
C ILE A 280 -7.88 10.90 4.41
N TYR A 281 -8.73 11.93 4.34
CA TYR A 281 -9.91 11.91 3.49
C TYR A 281 -9.57 11.67 2.01
N GLN A 282 -8.49 12.26 1.51
CA GLN A 282 -8.02 11.99 0.14
C GLN A 282 -7.61 10.52 -0.04
N GLN A 283 -6.93 9.93 0.95
CA GLN A 283 -6.48 8.53 0.89
C GLN A 283 -7.64 7.53 0.76
N VAL A 284 -8.80 7.88 1.32
CA VAL A 284 -10.04 7.07 1.23
C VAL A 284 -11.03 7.59 0.18
N GLU A 285 -10.59 8.42 -0.77
CA GLU A 285 -11.39 8.92 -1.91
C GLU A 285 -12.54 9.87 -1.52
N MET A 286 -12.51 10.42 -0.32
CA MET A 286 -13.47 11.42 0.14
C MET A 286 -13.03 12.83 -0.30
N TYR A 287 -12.84 13.05 -1.60
CA TYR A 287 -12.24 14.28 -2.16
C TYR A 287 -13.04 15.54 -1.84
N ASP A 288 -14.37 15.47 -1.85
CA ASP A 288 -15.23 16.61 -1.50
C ASP A 288 -14.98 17.04 -0.05
N LYS A 289 -14.99 16.08 0.88
CA LYS A 289 -14.76 16.33 2.32
C LYS A 289 -13.34 16.79 2.60
N SER A 290 -12.36 16.20 1.92
CA SER A 290 -10.96 16.65 1.95
C SER A 290 -10.85 18.10 1.50
N THR A 291 -11.42 18.44 0.34
CA THR A 291 -11.37 19.79 -0.24
C THR A 291 -12.09 20.83 0.61
N GLU A 292 -13.24 20.50 1.19
CA GLU A 292 -13.94 21.36 2.15
C GLU A 292 -13.07 21.64 3.38
N THR A 293 -12.45 20.59 3.93
CA THR A 293 -11.56 20.70 5.10
C THR A 293 -10.34 21.58 4.79
N VAL A 294 -9.72 21.39 3.62
CA VAL A 294 -8.58 22.21 3.16
C VAL A 294 -8.97 23.68 3.04
N LYS A 295 -10.10 23.99 2.39
CA LYS A 295 -10.51 25.38 2.17
C LYS A 295 -10.79 26.11 3.49
N ASP A 296 -11.51 25.47 4.41
CA ASP A 296 -11.75 26.08 5.73
C ASP A 296 -10.46 26.25 6.54
N LEU A 297 -9.46 25.36 6.38
CA LEU A 297 -8.14 25.54 6.98
C LEU A 297 -7.37 26.72 6.38
N LEU A 298 -7.37 26.85 5.05
CA LEU A 298 -6.69 27.95 4.37
C LEU A 298 -7.21 29.33 4.79
N ASP A 299 -8.48 29.42 5.19
CA ASP A 299 -9.08 30.65 5.73
C ASP A 299 -8.63 30.97 7.17
N ARG A 300 -7.96 30.03 7.87
CA ARG A 300 -7.58 30.14 9.29
C ARG A 300 -6.07 30.18 9.53
N ILE A 301 -5.27 29.58 8.66
CA ILE A 301 -3.81 29.55 8.84
C ILE A 301 -3.19 30.94 8.75
N LEU A 302 -2.11 31.18 9.48
CA LEU A 302 -1.37 32.44 9.43
C LEU A 302 -0.55 32.53 8.13
N ASP A 303 -0.27 33.75 7.67
CA ASP A 303 0.50 34.00 6.44
C ASP A 303 1.93 33.40 6.50
N GLU A 304 2.48 33.24 7.71
CA GLU A 304 3.78 32.66 7.99
C GLU A 304 3.83 31.12 7.94
N GLU A 305 2.68 30.43 7.97
CA GLU A 305 2.56 28.97 7.87
C GLU A 305 2.72 28.49 6.42
N THR A 306 3.87 28.79 5.81
CA THR A 306 4.09 28.52 4.38
C THR A 306 4.13 27.03 4.06
N ASP A 307 4.66 26.21 4.97
CA ASP A 307 4.82 24.76 4.74
C ASP A 307 3.46 24.05 4.78
N LEU A 308 2.63 24.36 5.78
CA LEU A 308 1.25 23.85 5.85
C LEU A 308 0.40 24.35 4.68
N ARG A 309 0.55 25.62 4.27
CA ARG A 309 -0.15 26.14 3.08
C ARG A 309 0.22 25.37 1.81
N ASP A 310 1.52 25.14 1.61
CA ASP A 310 2.03 24.40 0.46
C ASP A 310 1.47 22.97 0.42
N GLU A 311 1.44 22.28 1.57
CA GLU A 311 0.82 20.96 1.70
C GLU A 311 -0.68 20.99 1.36
N LEU A 312 -1.42 21.95 1.91
CA LEU A 312 -2.85 22.12 1.66
C LEU A 312 -3.13 22.39 0.18
N TYR A 313 -2.32 23.22 -0.49
CA TYR A 313 -2.43 23.46 -1.93
C TYR A 313 -2.21 22.19 -2.76
N CYS A 314 -1.26 21.34 -2.37
CA CYS A 314 -1.06 20.04 -3.01
C CYS A 314 -2.29 19.15 -2.86
N ILE A 315 -2.80 19.01 -1.63
CA ILE A 315 -3.94 18.13 -1.33
C ILE A 315 -5.15 18.52 -2.19
N VAL A 316 -5.48 19.81 -2.26
CA VAL A 316 -6.64 20.26 -3.05
C VAL A 316 -6.41 20.14 -4.56
N ALA A 317 -5.20 20.41 -5.05
CA ALA A 317 -4.86 20.19 -6.46
C ALA A 317 -5.02 18.71 -6.85
N ASP A 318 -4.51 17.81 -6.02
CA ASP A 318 -4.59 16.37 -6.22
C ASP A 318 -6.02 15.85 -6.11
N ASN A 319 -6.81 16.35 -5.14
CA ASN A 319 -8.23 16.02 -5.03
C ASN A 319 -8.98 16.34 -6.32
N TYR A 320 -8.76 17.53 -6.88
CA TYR A 320 -9.37 17.92 -8.14
C TYR A 320 -8.87 17.07 -9.32
N TYR A 321 -7.58 16.74 -9.35
CA TYR A 321 -7.02 15.86 -10.37
C TYR A 321 -7.65 14.46 -10.34
N PHE A 322 -7.75 13.85 -9.16
CA PHE A 322 -8.32 12.51 -9.00
C PHE A 322 -9.85 12.46 -9.14
N ASP A 323 -10.52 13.61 -9.03
CA ASP A 323 -11.96 13.77 -9.28
C ASP A 323 -12.26 14.25 -10.71
N ASP A 324 -11.30 14.10 -11.64
CA ASP A 324 -11.38 14.49 -13.06
C ASP A 324 -11.72 15.98 -13.33
N LYS A 325 -11.54 16.84 -12.32
CA LYS A 325 -11.71 18.31 -12.37
C LYS A 325 -10.39 18.99 -12.73
N ILE A 326 -9.94 18.73 -13.96
CA ILE A 326 -8.57 19.06 -14.40
C ILE A 326 -8.29 20.58 -14.40
N ASP A 327 -9.26 21.42 -14.75
CA ASP A 327 -9.08 22.87 -14.77
C ASP A 327 -8.91 23.45 -13.35
N GLU A 328 -9.69 22.96 -12.39
CA GLU A 328 -9.55 23.30 -10.98
C GLU A 328 -8.21 22.83 -10.42
N ALA A 329 -7.77 21.62 -10.78
CA ALA A 329 -6.45 21.10 -10.39
C ALA A 329 -5.33 22.04 -10.86
N ILE A 330 -5.35 22.44 -12.14
CA ILE A 330 -4.37 23.39 -12.71
C ILE A 330 -4.40 24.72 -11.95
N THR A 331 -5.58 25.23 -11.60
CA THR A 331 -5.73 26.50 -10.86
C THR A 331 -4.98 26.46 -9.52
N TRP A 332 -5.04 25.34 -8.79
CA TRP A 332 -4.32 25.20 -7.53
C TRP A 332 -2.82 24.96 -7.71
N LEU A 333 -2.42 24.20 -8.75
CA LEU A 333 -1.00 24.06 -9.11
C LEU A 333 -0.38 25.42 -9.50
N GLU A 334 -1.13 26.29 -10.17
CA GLU A 334 -0.66 27.65 -10.50
C GLU A 334 -0.48 28.53 -9.26
N ARG A 335 -1.27 28.34 -8.19
CA ARG A 335 -1.04 29.02 -6.90
C ARG A 335 0.28 28.60 -6.27
N ILE A 336 0.61 27.30 -6.33
CA ILE A 336 1.90 26.79 -5.87
C ILE A 336 3.05 27.50 -6.61
N LEU A 337 2.97 27.63 -7.94
CA LEU A 337 3.99 28.33 -8.74
C LEU A 337 4.14 29.81 -8.37
N GLN A 338 3.07 30.45 -7.89
CA GLN A 338 3.05 31.88 -7.57
C GLN A 338 3.51 32.17 -6.13
N GLU A 339 3.13 31.32 -5.18
CA GLU A 339 3.22 31.61 -3.74
C GLU A 339 4.28 30.79 -3.02
N SER A 340 4.55 29.56 -3.47
CA SER A 340 5.52 28.68 -2.80
C SER A 340 6.94 29.18 -3.01
N LYS A 341 7.79 28.96 -1.99
CA LYS A 341 9.25 29.15 -2.08
C LYS A 341 9.99 27.81 -2.19
N ASN A 342 9.26 26.69 -2.13
CA ASN A 342 9.81 25.36 -2.20
C ASN A 342 10.06 24.97 -3.66
N LYS A 343 11.34 24.87 -4.05
CA LYS A 343 11.74 24.59 -5.42
C LYS A 343 11.33 23.21 -5.91
N ASP A 344 11.36 22.22 -5.03
CA ASP A 344 10.98 20.84 -5.37
C ASP A 344 9.47 20.80 -5.65
N LEU A 345 8.71 21.51 -4.84
CA LEU A 345 7.27 21.63 -5.03
C LEU A 345 6.90 22.40 -6.30
N ILE A 346 7.60 23.49 -6.60
CA ILE A 346 7.44 24.23 -7.85
C ILE A 346 7.71 23.32 -9.06
N SER A 347 8.82 22.55 -9.02
CA SER A 347 9.14 21.60 -10.08
C SER A 347 8.06 20.53 -10.25
N TYR A 348 7.53 20.01 -9.14
CA TYR A 348 6.41 19.08 -9.15
C TYR A 348 5.17 19.70 -9.82
N ALA A 349 4.80 20.93 -9.43
CA ALA A 349 3.62 21.60 -9.99
C ALA A 349 3.76 21.85 -11.50
N GLU A 350 4.95 22.22 -11.98
CA GLU A 350 5.22 22.35 -13.42
C GLU A 350 5.00 21.05 -14.18
N ASP A 351 5.50 19.93 -13.64
CA ASP A 351 5.35 18.61 -14.27
C ASP A 351 3.92 18.10 -14.21
N MET A 352 3.23 18.34 -13.10
CA MET A 352 1.83 17.96 -12.95
C MET A 352 0.92 18.76 -13.88
N ILE A 353 1.15 20.07 -14.07
CA ILE A 353 0.44 20.87 -15.08
C ILE A 353 0.67 20.32 -16.49
N LYS A 354 1.90 19.90 -16.83
CA LYS A 354 2.18 19.25 -18.14
C LYS A 354 1.41 17.94 -18.28
N LYS A 355 1.28 17.15 -17.21
CA LYS A 355 0.48 15.91 -17.18
C LYS A 355 -1.00 16.20 -17.38
N CYS A 356 -1.58 17.14 -16.63
CA CYS A 356 -2.97 17.59 -16.76
C CYS A 356 -3.31 18.07 -18.17
N LYS A 357 -2.45 18.88 -18.80
CA LYS A 357 -2.68 19.41 -20.16
C LYS A 357 -2.76 18.32 -21.24
N LYS A 358 -2.19 17.14 -21.02
CA LYS A 358 -2.33 16.00 -21.95
C LYS A 358 -3.71 15.37 -21.92
N PHE A 359 -4.51 15.59 -20.87
CA PHE A 359 -5.89 15.11 -20.76
C PHE A 359 -6.91 16.09 -21.35
N LEU A 360 -6.54 17.36 -21.54
CA LEU A 360 -7.40 18.42 -22.08
C LEU A 360 -7.30 18.57 -23.61
N GLY A 361 -6.29 17.97 -24.24
CA GLY A 361 -6.08 17.98 -25.70
C GLY A 361 -6.27 16.61 -26.31
#